data_AF-A0A429MIZ6-F1
#
_entry.id   AF-A0A429MIZ6-F1
#
_cell.length_a   1.000
_cell.length_b   1.000
_cell.length_c   1.000
_cell.angle_alpha   90.00
_cell.angle_beta   90.00
_cell.angle_gamma   90.00
#
_symmetry.space_group_name_H-M   'P 1'
#
loop_
_entity.id
_entity.type
_entity.pdbx_description
1 polymer ?
#
loop_
_entity_poly.entity_id
_entity_poly.type
_entity_poly.pdbx_seq_one_letter_code
_entity_poly.pdbx_strand_id
1 'polypeptide(L)'
;EHTLINISPDAGTVNKNSIFSDEELRTLEQNLPSEYQPFEGLRFPLSANQFRPSDDKNKSKKGSLKDIETQNGKKRFIALPDRLGLSSRLSLYDAKHQFVVGEPPSSDQMSYRPIMVNSQVVGYLGLKPVLDKEDALSINFFSNQKRYLLLIYALTLLSSLVAALLMATYFKKPIQRLLNATNELTKGNYQHQVVIKRNDELGDLSTQLNHLAEILHQHEESRRQWVADTSHELKTPLAVLQAQIEAMQDGI
;
A
#
# COMPACT_ATOMS: atom_id res chain seq x y z
N GLU A 1 -38.09 -10.22 -23.26
CA GLU A 1 -39.54 -9.96 -23.07
C GLU A 1 -39.75 -8.49 -22.72
N HIS A 2 -41.00 -8.03 -22.64
CA HIS A 2 -41.44 -6.72 -22.13
C HIS A 2 -40.92 -5.45 -22.82
N THR A 3 -41.66 -5.06 -23.86
CA THR A 3 -41.97 -3.67 -24.21
C THR A 3 -42.56 -2.91 -23.01
N LEU A 4 -42.44 -1.57 -23.00
CA LEU A 4 -43.61 -0.67 -22.89
C LEU A 4 -43.23 0.79 -23.21
N ILE A 5 -44.14 1.49 -23.89
CA ILE A 5 -44.14 2.94 -24.15
C ILE A 5 -45.36 3.51 -23.41
N ASN A 6 -45.31 4.77 -22.97
CA ASN A 6 -46.46 5.48 -22.39
C ASN A 6 -46.67 6.84 -23.09
N ILE A 7 -47.91 7.24 -23.36
CA ILE A 7 -48.27 8.35 -24.27
C ILE A 7 -49.52 9.10 -23.74
N SER A 8 -49.70 10.37 -24.15
CA SER A 8 -50.91 11.22 -23.99
C SER A 8 -51.10 11.82 -22.57
N PRO A 9 -51.72 13.03 -22.41
CA PRO A 9 -53.00 13.52 -23.00
C PRO A 9 -52.82 14.63 -24.05
N ASP A 10 -53.54 14.68 -25.17
CA ASP A 10 -55.00 14.84 -25.42
C ASP A 10 -55.45 16.30 -25.63
N ALA A 11 -55.99 16.60 -26.83
CA ALA A 11 -56.80 17.78 -27.14
C ALA A 11 -57.55 17.67 -28.50
N GLY A 12 -58.87 17.49 -28.49
CA GLY A 12 -59.78 18.28 -29.33
C GLY A 12 -59.98 17.95 -30.82
N THR A 13 -60.70 16.87 -31.13
CA THR A 13 -61.83 16.83 -32.09
C THR A 13 -61.79 17.66 -33.41
N VAL A 14 -61.52 17.02 -34.55
CA VAL A 14 -62.25 17.25 -35.83
C VAL A 14 -62.41 15.91 -36.57
N ASN A 15 -63.57 15.66 -37.16
CA ASN A 15 -63.86 14.49 -38.01
C ASN A 15 -64.27 14.94 -39.43
N LYS A 16 -63.55 14.48 -40.47
CA LYS A 16 -64.12 14.14 -41.79
C LYS A 16 -63.12 13.45 -42.74
N ASN A 17 -63.45 12.20 -43.08
CA ASN A 17 -63.15 11.45 -44.30
C ASN A 17 -61.78 11.64 -45.02
N SER A 18 -60.86 10.73 -44.71
CA SER A 18 -60.08 9.95 -45.69
C SER A 18 -59.54 10.65 -46.96
N ILE A 19 -58.33 11.20 -46.85
CA ILE A 19 -57.44 11.48 -48.02
C ILE A 19 -56.31 10.44 -48.12
N PHE A 20 -56.15 9.57 -47.11
CA PHE A 20 -55.16 8.50 -47.05
C PHE A 20 -55.85 7.16 -46.77
N SER A 21 -55.28 6.08 -47.30
CA SER A 21 -55.66 4.70 -47.02
C SER A 21 -55.06 4.16 -45.71
N ASP A 22 -55.60 3.06 -45.18
CA ASP A 22 -55.13 2.44 -43.94
C ASP A 22 -53.65 1.98 -43.99
N GLU A 23 -53.11 1.71 -45.18
CA GLU A 23 -51.70 1.35 -45.37
C GLU A 23 -50.78 2.59 -45.43
N GLU A 24 -51.27 3.71 -45.98
CA GLU A 24 -50.58 5.00 -45.95
C GLU A 24 -50.52 5.58 -44.53
N LEU A 25 -51.60 5.43 -43.75
CA LEU A 25 -51.60 5.80 -42.33
C LEU A 25 -50.59 4.99 -41.51
N ARG A 26 -50.51 3.66 -41.75
CA ARG A 26 -49.52 2.79 -41.09
C ARG A 26 -48.07 3.12 -41.46
N THR A 27 -47.82 3.46 -42.73
CA THR A 27 -46.46 3.85 -43.17
C THR A 27 -46.08 5.25 -42.67
N LEU A 28 -47.05 6.16 -42.48
CA LEU A 28 -46.83 7.41 -41.77
C LEU A 28 -46.55 7.20 -40.28
N GLU A 29 -47.33 6.38 -39.55
CA GLU A 29 -47.06 6.03 -38.15
C GLU A 29 -45.64 5.46 -37.96
N GLN A 30 -45.18 4.60 -38.87
CA GLN A 30 -43.83 4.03 -38.83
C GLN A 30 -42.70 5.05 -39.09
N ASN A 31 -43.00 6.23 -39.61
CA ASN A 31 -42.01 7.25 -40.01
C ASN A 31 -42.20 8.62 -39.34
N LEU A 32 -43.18 8.79 -38.45
CA LEU A 32 -43.32 9.98 -37.61
C LEU A 32 -42.40 9.85 -36.37
N PRO A 33 -41.34 10.68 -36.21
CA PRO A 33 -40.58 10.70 -34.98
C PRO A 33 -41.41 11.28 -33.84
N SER A 34 -41.65 10.49 -32.79
CA SER A 34 -42.38 10.91 -31.61
C SER A 34 -41.53 11.85 -30.74
N GLU A 35 -42.01 13.09 -30.62
CA GLU A 35 -41.58 14.14 -29.67
C GLU A 35 -40.32 14.97 -30.03
N TYR A 36 -40.40 16.26 -29.70
CA TYR A 36 -39.40 17.30 -29.94
C TYR A 36 -38.61 17.51 -28.65
N GLN A 37 -37.27 17.61 -28.72
CA GLN A 37 -36.41 17.63 -27.53
C GLN A 37 -35.83 19.03 -27.21
N PRO A 38 -36.53 19.91 -26.48
CA PRO A 38 -35.98 21.20 -26.06
C PRO A 38 -34.97 21.03 -24.92
N PHE A 39 -33.74 21.51 -25.12
CA PHE A 39 -32.65 21.49 -24.13
C PHE A 39 -32.12 20.10 -23.71
N GLU A 40 -32.14 19.09 -24.59
CA GLU A 40 -31.46 17.83 -24.28
C GLU A 40 -29.94 18.06 -24.07
N GLY A 41 -29.52 17.97 -22.80
CA GLY A 41 -28.13 18.06 -22.35
C GLY A 41 -27.63 19.41 -21.83
N LEU A 42 -28.45 20.43 -21.54
CA LEU A 42 -27.95 21.75 -21.09
C LEU A 42 -28.61 22.38 -19.83
N ARG A 43 -28.11 21.96 -18.68
CA ARG A 43 -27.57 22.84 -17.61
C ARG A 43 -26.19 22.24 -17.22
N PHE A 44 -25.18 22.92 -16.67
CA PHE A 44 -25.13 24.04 -15.73
C PHE A 44 -23.87 24.96 -15.99
N PRO A 45 -23.14 25.55 -15.01
CA PRO A 45 -23.43 26.91 -14.53
C PRO A 45 -22.20 27.85 -14.46
N LEU A 46 -22.31 29.12 -14.90
CA LEU A 46 -21.26 30.12 -14.63
C LEU A 46 -21.79 31.52 -14.28
N SER A 47 -22.24 31.68 -13.04
CA SER A 47 -22.08 32.92 -12.26
C SER A 47 -21.01 32.72 -11.17
N ALA A 48 -19.79 32.38 -11.59
CA ALA A 48 -18.70 32.09 -10.66
C ALA A 48 -18.13 33.36 -10.02
N ASN A 49 -18.44 33.62 -8.75
CA ASN A 49 -17.66 34.54 -7.91
C ASN A 49 -17.46 34.04 -6.47
N GLN A 50 -17.19 32.74 -6.30
CA GLN A 50 -16.81 32.15 -5.01
C GLN A 50 -15.48 31.36 -5.11
N PHE A 51 -14.44 31.92 -4.46
CA PHE A 51 -13.23 31.31 -3.88
C PHE A 51 -12.04 30.76 -4.71
N ARG A 52 -10.84 31.13 -4.24
CA ARG A 52 -9.45 30.74 -4.64
C ARG A 52 -8.98 29.59 -3.69
N PRO A 53 -7.74 29.02 -3.73
CA PRO A 53 -6.53 29.25 -4.56
C PRO A 53 -6.20 27.97 -5.40
N SER A 54 -5.04 27.28 -5.53
CA SER A 54 -3.62 27.31 -5.09
C SER A 54 -2.84 26.23 -5.93
N ASP A 55 -1.50 26.11 -6.05
CA ASP A 55 -0.35 27.04 -5.93
C ASP A 55 0.99 26.41 -6.42
N ASP A 56 2.09 27.17 -6.30
CA ASP A 56 3.53 26.78 -6.24
C ASP A 56 4.40 26.55 -7.52
N LYS A 57 5.59 27.21 -7.51
CA LYS A 57 6.91 27.01 -8.21
C LYS A 57 6.97 26.25 -9.58
N ASN A 58 7.72 26.67 -10.62
CA ASN A 58 8.91 27.56 -10.70
C ASN A 58 9.22 28.09 -12.15
N LYS A 59 10.11 29.10 -12.25
CA LYS A 59 10.88 29.58 -13.44
C LYS A 59 10.16 30.16 -14.69
N SER A 60 9.79 31.44 -14.55
CA SER A 60 10.25 32.56 -15.40
C SER A 60 9.98 32.56 -16.93
N LYS A 61 9.00 33.38 -17.35
CA LYS A 61 9.26 34.43 -18.35
C LYS A 61 8.31 35.64 -18.22
N LYS A 62 8.91 36.78 -17.89
CA LYS A 62 8.49 38.19 -18.12
C LYS A 62 7.03 38.43 -18.58
N GLY A 63 6.20 38.94 -17.66
CA GLY A 63 4.83 39.40 -17.94
C GLY A 63 4.30 40.25 -16.79
N SER A 64 4.86 41.45 -16.60
CA SER A 64 4.45 42.34 -15.50
C SER A 64 2.97 42.68 -15.57
N LEU A 65 2.29 42.73 -14.41
CA LEU A 65 1.11 43.57 -14.30
C LEU A 65 1.56 45.01 -14.53
N LYS A 66 1.17 45.55 -15.69
CA LYS A 66 1.13 46.98 -15.94
C LYS A 66 -0.34 47.36 -16.04
N ASP A 67 -0.71 48.41 -15.34
CA ASP A 67 -1.95 49.11 -15.61
C ASP A 67 -1.92 49.60 -17.07
N ILE A 68 -2.92 49.17 -17.85
CA ILE A 68 -3.15 49.69 -19.19
C ILE A 68 -4.47 50.47 -19.11
N GLU A 69 -4.30 51.77 -18.83
CA GLU A 69 -5.37 52.75 -18.93
C GLU A 69 -6.02 52.71 -20.32
N THR A 70 -7.28 53.13 -20.35
CA THR A 70 -8.18 52.81 -21.46
C THR A 70 -8.04 53.82 -22.58
N GLN A 71 -7.64 53.38 -23.79
CA GLN A 71 -8.05 54.05 -25.02
C GLN A 71 -8.54 53.06 -26.08
N ASN A 72 -9.51 53.55 -26.85
CA ASN A 72 -10.20 52.90 -27.98
C ASN A 72 -11.14 51.72 -27.64
N GLY A 73 -12.32 51.72 -28.25
CA GLY A 73 -13.52 50.97 -27.84
C GLY A 73 -13.56 49.49 -28.24
N LYS A 74 -12.46 48.74 -28.10
CA LYS A 74 -12.44 47.30 -28.34
C LYS A 74 -12.83 46.55 -27.06
N LYS A 75 -13.82 45.66 -27.15
CA LYS A 75 -14.44 44.95 -26.02
C LYS A 75 -13.37 44.19 -25.20
N ARG A 76 -13.22 44.53 -23.92
CA ARG A 76 -12.31 43.84 -23.00
C ARG A 76 -12.84 42.43 -22.71
N PHE A 77 -12.10 41.40 -23.12
CA PHE A 77 -12.35 40.03 -22.68
C PHE A 77 -11.91 39.87 -21.23
N ILE A 78 -12.87 39.64 -20.33
CA ILE A 78 -12.58 39.32 -18.93
C ILE A 78 -12.25 37.83 -18.87
N ALA A 79 -10.98 37.49 -18.62
CA ALA A 79 -10.58 36.12 -18.34
C ALA A 79 -11.05 35.73 -16.92
N LEU A 80 -12.17 35.02 -16.82
CA LEU A 80 -12.58 34.39 -15.56
C LEU A 80 -11.61 33.25 -15.20
N PRO A 81 -11.41 32.96 -13.90
CA PRO A 81 -10.67 31.77 -13.48
C PRO A 81 -11.44 30.51 -13.89
N ASP A 82 -10.89 29.75 -14.83
CA ASP A 82 -11.54 28.61 -15.44
C ASP A 82 -11.55 27.36 -14.54
N ARG A 83 -12.48 27.34 -13.58
CA ARG A 83 -12.62 26.23 -12.62
C ARG A 83 -13.24 24.95 -13.18
N LEU A 84 -13.69 24.96 -14.43
CA LEU A 84 -14.29 23.78 -15.09
C LEU A 84 -13.41 23.24 -16.23
N GLY A 85 -12.21 23.80 -16.44
CA GLY A 85 -11.31 23.44 -17.53
C GLY A 85 -11.96 23.65 -18.91
N LEU A 86 -12.89 24.61 -19.05
CA LEU A 86 -13.61 24.85 -20.29
C LEU A 86 -12.72 25.52 -21.36
N SER A 87 -11.70 26.28 -20.96
CA SER A 87 -10.77 26.92 -21.88
C SER A 87 -9.81 25.95 -22.58
N SER A 88 -9.48 24.82 -21.95
CA SER A 88 -8.74 23.69 -22.55
C SER A 88 -9.65 22.62 -23.16
N ARG A 89 -10.97 22.70 -22.96
CA ARG A 89 -11.93 21.66 -23.41
C ARG A 89 -12.96 22.14 -24.42
N LEU A 90 -13.04 23.45 -24.70
CA LEU A 90 -13.74 24.01 -25.86
C LEU A 90 -12.76 24.23 -27.02
N SER A 91 -13.19 23.87 -28.22
CA SER A 91 -12.58 24.32 -29.46
C SER A 91 -13.63 24.71 -30.49
N LEU A 92 -13.37 25.76 -31.25
CA LEU A 92 -14.24 26.29 -32.29
C LEU A 92 -13.72 25.85 -33.66
N TYR A 93 -14.65 25.44 -34.52
CA TYR A 93 -14.39 24.97 -35.87
C TYR A 93 -15.25 25.73 -36.88
N ASP A 94 -14.71 25.94 -38.08
CA ASP A 94 -15.45 26.46 -39.24
C ASP A 94 -16.56 25.48 -39.68
N ALA A 95 -17.46 25.92 -40.56
CA ALA A 95 -18.48 25.06 -41.17
C ALA A 95 -17.89 23.82 -41.87
N LYS A 96 -16.61 23.85 -42.27
CA LYS A 96 -15.86 22.70 -42.81
C LYS A 96 -15.21 21.78 -41.76
N HIS A 97 -15.54 21.93 -40.48
CA HIS A 97 -14.86 21.28 -39.34
C HIS A 97 -13.34 21.57 -39.25
N GLN A 98 -12.87 22.66 -39.86
CA GLN A 98 -11.48 23.10 -39.73
C GLN A 98 -11.31 23.90 -38.43
N PHE A 99 -10.27 23.58 -37.64
CA PHE A 99 -10.01 24.22 -36.35
C PHE A 99 -9.73 25.72 -36.50
N VAL A 100 -10.36 26.54 -35.66
CA VAL A 100 -10.26 28.02 -35.67
C VAL A 100 -9.59 28.55 -34.39
N VAL A 101 -10.02 28.09 -33.20
CA VAL A 101 -9.47 28.55 -31.90
C VAL A 101 -9.83 27.57 -30.77
N GLY A 102 -8.98 27.47 -29.76
CA GLY A 102 -9.16 26.61 -28.57
C GLY A 102 -7.94 25.73 -28.32
N GLU A 103 -8.13 24.58 -27.67
CA GLU A 103 -7.14 23.49 -27.67
C GLU A 103 -7.38 22.59 -28.91
N PRO A 104 -6.34 22.25 -29.71
CA PRO A 104 -6.51 21.43 -30.90
C PRO A 104 -6.91 19.97 -30.57
N PRO A 105 -7.47 19.22 -31.54
CA PRO A 105 -7.86 17.82 -31.33
C PRO A 105 -6.69 16.97 -30.80
N SER A 106 -6.83 16.47 -29.57
CA SER A 106 -5.87 15.53 -28.95
C SER A 106 -6.39 14.09 -28.90
N SER A 107 -7.69 13.87 -29.08
CA SER A 107 -8.31 12.56 -29.28
C SER A 107 -9.57 12.68 -30.14
N ASP A 108 -9.99 11.54 -30.71
CA ASP A 108 -11.07 11.45 -31.71
C ASP A 108 -12.50 11.55 -31.09
N GLN A 109 -12.61 11.53 -29.76
CA GLN A 109 -13.89 11.58 -29.02
C GLN A 109 -14.20 13.01 -28.54
N MET A 110 -14.57 13.89 -29.47
CA MET A 110 -15.10 15.23 -29.18
C MET A 110 -16.57 15.36 -29.57
N SER A 111 -17.37 15.97 -28.69
CA SER A 111 -18.79 16.25 -28.95
C SER A 111 -18.95 17.61 -29.62
N TYR A 112 -19.30 17.63 -30.91
CA TYR A 112 -19.57 18.87 -31.64
C TYR A 112 -21.03 19.32 -31.46
N ARG A 113 -21.25 20.63 -31.28
CA ARG A 113 -22.56 21.27 -31.38
C ARG A 113 -22.53 22.36 -32.47
N PRO A 114 -23.46 22.38 -33.44
CA PRO A 114 -23.46 23.39 -34.49
C PRO A 114 -23.81 24.78 -33.93
N ILE A 115 -23.17 25.80 -34.48
CA ILE A 115 -23.46 27.21 -34.22
C ILE A 115 -24.31 27.71 -35.40
N MET A 116 -25.53 28.14 -35.09
CA MET A 116 -26.53 28.57 -36.07
C MET A 116 -26.70 30.09 -36.05
N VAL A 117 -26.72 30.73 -37.22
CA VAL A 117 -27.12 32.13 -37.40
C VAL A 117 -28.13 32.18 -38.54
N ASN A 118 -29.30 32.81 -38.32
CA ASN A 118 -30.40 32.85 -39.29
C ASN A 118 -30.76 31.46 -39.87
N SER A 119 -30.78 30.44 -39.02
CA SER A 119 -30.99 29.02 -39.37
C SER A 119 -29.95 28.37 -40.30
N GLN A 120 -28.82 29.03 -40.57
CA GLN A 120 -27.69 28.47 -41.30
C GLN A 120 -26.54 28.09 -40.34
N VAL A 121 -25.89 26.95 -40.58
CA VAL A 121 -24.67 26.54 -39.85
C VAL A 121 -23.52 27.46 -40.25
N VAL A 122 -22.90 28.13 -39.28
CA VAL A 122 -21.70 28.98 -39.49
C VAL A 122 -20.42 28.40 -38.88
N GLY A 123 -20.53 27.32 -38.11
CA GLY A 123 -19.40 26.64 -37.48
C GLY A 123 -19.85 25.61 -36.45
N TYR A 124 -18.90 25.01 -35.73
CA TYR A 124 -19.16 24.00 -34.70
C TYR A 124 -18.34 24.28 -33.44
N LEU A 125 -18.95 24.10 -32.27
CA LEU A 125 -18.28 24.10 -30.98
C LEU A 125 -18.00 22.65 -30.56
N GLY A 126 -16.74 22.23 -30.61
CA GLY A 126 -16.27 20.96 -30.07
C GLY A 126 -16.07 21.02 -28.55
N LEU A 127 -16.47 19.96 -27.87
CA LEU A 127 -16.32 19.77 -26.43
C LEU A 127 -15.57 18.46 -26.14
N LYS A 128 -14.40 18.56 -25.50
CA LYS A 128 -13.69 17.41 -24.92
C LYS A 128 -14.42 17.00 -23.61
N PRO A 129 -14.75 15.72 -23.37
CA PRO A 129 -15.42 15.28 -22.15
C PRO A 129 -14.61 15.60 -20.87
N VAL A 130 -15.25 15.51 -19.69
CA VAL A 130 -14.55 15.62 -18.39
C VAL A 130 -13.91 14.29 -18.02
N LEU A 131 -14.63 13.19 -18.27
CA LEU A 131 -14.19 11.84 -17.96
C LEU A 131 -13.49 11.27 -19.20
N ASP A 132 -12.16 11.22 -19.16
CA ASP A 132 -11.45 10.20 -19.93
C ASP A 132 -11.90 8.83 -19.39
N LYS A 133 -12.29 7.90 -20.29
CA LYS A 133 -12.87 6.59 -19.91
C LYS A 133 -11.92 5.73 -19.07
N GLU A 134 -10.64 6.08 -19.06
CA GLU A 134 -9.55 5.45 -18.33
C GLU A 134 -9.70 5.64 -16.80
N ASP A 135 -10.20 6.79 -16.34
CA ASP A 135 -10.43 7.06 -14.91
C ASP A 135 -11.53 6.16 -14.33
N ALA A 136 -12.62 5.92 -15.07
CA ALA A 136 -13.73 5.08 -14.63
C ALA A 136 -13.30 3.60 -14.46
N LEU A 137 -12.33 3.16 -15.26
CA LEU A 137 -11.69 1.85 -15.12
C LEU A 137 -10.74 1.81 -13.91
N SER A 138 -10.00 2.89 -13.64
CA SER A 138 -8.98 2.97 -12.59
C SER A 138 -9.49 2.61 -11.18
N ILE A 139 -10.75 2.95 -10.87
CA ILE A 139 -11.38 2.74 -9.55
C ILE A 139 -11.35 1.26 -9.15
N ASN A 140 -11.55 0.34 -10.10
CA ASN A 140 -11.46 -1.10 -9.85
C ASN A 140 -10.00 -1.61 -9.82
N PHE A 141 -9.13 -1.07 -10.67
CA PHE A 141 -7.71 -1.46 -10.71
C PHE A 141 -6.97 -1.10 -9.41
N PHE A 142 -7.15 0.12 -8.88
CA PHE A 142 -6.55 0.53 -7.61
C PHE A 142 -7.03 -0.30 -6.41
N SER A 143 -8.29 -0.78 -6.44
CA SER A 143 -8.84 -1.63 -5.37
C SER A 143 -8.14 -2.99 -5.33
N ASN A 144 -8.05 -3.67 -6.48
CA ASN A 144 -7.37 -4.97 -6.58
C ASN A 144 -5.87 -4.85 -6.31
N GLN A 145 -5.20 -3.82 -6.82
CA GLN A 145 -3.76 -3.60 -6.57
C GLN A 145 -3.47 -3.41 -5.07
N LYS A 146 -4.29 -2.64 -4.34
CA LYS A 146 -4.18 -2.51 -2.88
C LYS A 146 -4.38 -3.84 -2.16
N ARG A 147 -5.33 -4.67 -2.60
CA ARG A 147 -5.56 -6.02 -2.03
C ARG A 147 -4.34 -6.94 -2.21
N TYR A 148 -3.72 -6.95 -3.39
CA TYR A 148 -2.49 -7.73 -3.62
C TYR A 148 -1.32 -7.21 -2.79
N LEU A 149 -1.10 -5.89 -2.69
CA LEU A 149 -0.07 -5.31 -1.83
C LEU A 149 -0.28 -5.68 -0.35
N LEU A 150 -1.51 -5.58 0.16
CA LEU A 150 -1.83 -5.97 1.54
C LEU A 150 -1.59 -7.47 1.80
N LEU A 151 -1.90 -8.35 0.84
CA LEU A 151 -1.58 -9.78 0.93
C LEU A 151 -0.06 -10.03 0.94
N ILE A 152 0.71 -9.31 0.12
CA ILE A 152 2.18 -9.40 0.09
C ILE A 152 2.79 -8.89 1.41
N TYR A 153 2.30 -7.79 1.96
CA TYR A 153 2.74 -7.29 3.27
C TYR A 153 2.37 -8.26 4.41
N ALA A 154 1.16 -8.81 4.42
CA ALA A 154 0.75 -9.80 5.40
C ALA A 154 1.62 -11.08 5.32
N LEU A 155 1.91 -11.56 4.11
CA LEU A 155 2.74 -12.75 3.90
C LEU A 155 4.21 -12.53 4.27
N THR A 156 4.78 -11.36 3.96
CA THR A 156 6.17 -11.03 4.33
C THR A 156 6.32 -10.80 5.84
N LEU A 157 5.35 -10.15 6.50
CA LEU A 157 5.31 -10.04 7.96
C LEU A 157 5.15 -11.41 8.63
N LEU A 158 4.26 -12.27 8.13
CA LEU A 158 4.07 -13.62 8.68
C LEU A 158 5.33 -14.49 8.51
N SER A 159 5.95 -14.45 7.33
CA SER A 159 7.20 -15.15 7.04
C SER A 159 8.35 -14.66 7.93
N SER A 160 8.47 -13.33 8.11
CA SER A 160 9.46 -12.72 9.01
C SER A 160 9.25 -13.15 10.47
N LEU A 161 8.00 -13.16 10.96
CA LEU A 161 7.66 -13.59 12.31
C LEU A 161 7.98 -15.08 12.53
N VAL A 162 7.64 -15.94 11.57
CA VAL A 162 7.96 -17.39 11.63
C VAL A 162 9.48 -17.60 11.63
N ALA A 163 10.22 -16.92 10.73
CA ALA A 163 11.68 -16.99 10.70
C ALA A 163 12.31 -16.52 12.02
N ALA A 164 11.83 -15.42 12.59
CA ALA A 164 12.32 -14.89 13.86
C ALA A 164 12.07 -15.87 15.03
N LEU A 165 10.89 -16.49 15.11
CA LEU A 165 10.56 -17.48 16.14
C LEU A 165 11.38 -18.78 16.01
N LEU A 166 11.61 -19.24 14.78
CA LEU A 166 12.48 -20.38 14.50
C LEU A 166 13.93 -20.06 14.92
N MET A 167 14.48 -18.92 14.50
CA MET A 167 15.85 -18.53 14.82
C MET A 167 16.05 -18.32 16.33
N ALA A 168 15.10 -17.66 17.00
CA ALA A 168 15.11 -17.48 18.45
C ALA A 168 15.10 -18.82 19.20
N THR A 169 14.27 -19.78 18.79
CA THR A 169 14.23 -21.10 19.44
C THR A 169 15.43 -22.00 19.08
N TYR A 170 16.02 -21.83 17.90
CA TYR A 170 17.22 -22.55 17.44
C TYR A 170 18.47 -22.22 18.27
N PHE A 171 18.69 -20.94 18.61
CA PHE A 171 19.83 -20.52 19.44
C PHE A 171 19.55 -20.54 20.94
N LYS A 172 18.36 -20.09 21.39
CA LYS A 172 18.05 -20.00 22.83
C LYS A 172 18.16 -21.36 23.54
N LYS A 173 17.66 -22.44 22.94
CA LYS A 173 17.65 -23.78 23.56
C LYS A 173 19.06 -24.33 23.86
N PRO A 174 20.02 -24.39 22.92
CA PRO A 174 21.38 -24.83 23.23
C PRO A 174 22.13 -23.87 24.17
N ILE A 175 21.98 -22.54 24.02
CA ILE A 175 22.62 -21.57 24.92
C ILE A 175 22.16 -21.76 26.37
N GLN A 176 20.85 -21.98 26.60
CA GLN A 176 20.32 -22.28 27.93
C GLN A 176 20.80 -23.64 28.48
N ARG A 177 21.10 -24.63 27.63
CA ARG A 177 21.71 -25.90 28.08
C ARG A 177 23.16 -25.71 28.53
N LEU A 178 23.97 -24.96 27.76
CA LEU A 178 25.35 -24.63 28.14
C LEU A 178 25.36 -23.85 29.46
N LEU A 179 24.52 -22.82 29.60
CA LEU A 179 24.40 -22.04 30.83
C LEU A 179 24.02 -22.91 32.04
N ASN A 180 23.07 -23.83 31.87
CA ASN A 180 22.68 -24.75 32.94
C ASN A 180 23.82 -25.71 33.31
N ALA A 181 24.56 -26.24 32.34
CA ALA A 181 25.70 -27.12 32.60
C ALA A 181 26.84 -26.39 33.33
N THR A 182 27.20 -25.17 32.89
CA THR A 182 28.15 -24.31 33.61
C THR A 182 27.69 -24.02 35.03
N ASN A 183 26.37 -23.83 35.25
CA ASN A 183 25.78 -23.66 36.59
C ASN A 183 25.76 -24.95 37.44
N GLU A 184 25.96 -26.13 36.87
CA GLU A 184 26.20 -27.37 37.63
C GLU A 184 27.69 -27.51 37.97
N LEU A 185 28.59 -27.22 37.03
CA LEU A 185 30.04 -27.18 37.27
C LEU A 185 30.42 -26.20 38.38
N THR A 186 29.82 -24.99 38.44
CA THR A 186 30.09 -24.01 39.51
C THR A 186 29.56 -24.42 40.89
N LYS A 187 28.68 -25.42 40.98
CA LYS A 187 28.26 -26.06 42.24
C LYS A 187 29.16 -27.23 42.65
N GLY A 188 30.15 -27.59 41.82
CA GLY A 188 30.98 -28.78 42.00
C GLY A 188 30.39 -30.08 41.40
N ASN A 189 29.32 -30.00 40.62
CA ASN A 189 28.71 -31.15 39.95
C ASN A 189 29.42 -31.45 38.61
N TYR A 190 30.68 -31.88 38.70
CA TYR A 190 31.56 -32.13 37.54
C TYR A 190 31.13 -33.34 36.69
N GLN A 191 30.21 -34.17 37.19
CA GLN A 191 29.67 -35.32 36.47
C GLN A 191 28.51 -34.95 35.51
N HIS A 192 28.08 -33.69 35.49
CA HIS A 192 27.00 -33.22 34.62
C HIS A 192 27.49 -32.98 33.18
N GLN A 193 27.19 -33.90 32.27
CA GLN A 193 27.52 -33.78 30.84
C GLN A 193 26.42 -33.08 30.04
N VAL A 194 26.80 -32.16 29.14
CA VAL A 194 25.91 -31.48 28.21
C VAL A 194 26.03 -32.03 26.79
N VAL A 195 24.90 -32.50 26.23
CA VAL A 195 24.84 -33.06 24.87
C VAL A 195 24.06 -32.12 23.95
N ILE A 196 24.78 -31.42 23.08
CA ILE A 196 24.23 -30.57 22.03
C ILE A 196 24.56 -31.20 20.66
N LYS A 197 23.56 -31.80 20.03
CA LYS A 197 23.66 -32.33 18.66
C LYS A 197 23.59 -31.18 17.65
N ARG A 198 24.68 -30.42 17.54
CA ARG A 198 24.96 -29.40 16.51
C ARG A 198 26.37 -29.63 15.96
N ASN A 199 26.60 -29.20 14.74
CA ASN A 199 27.89 -29.38 14.04
C ASN A 199 28.48 -28.00 13.71
N ASP A 200 28.47 -27.14 14.72
CA ASP A 200 28.85 -25.73 14.71
C ASP A 200 29.49 -25.35 16.06
N GLU A 201 29.85 -24.09 16.25
CA GLU A 201 30.66 -23.62 17.39
C GLU A 201 29.99 -23.87 18.76
N LEU A 202 28.65 -24.03 18.81
CA LEU A 202 27.94 -24.40 20.03
C LEU A 202 27.99 -25.92 20.32
N GLY A 203 28.20 -26.75 19.31
CA GLY A 203 28.54 -28.18 19.46
C GLY A 203 29.98 -28.36 19.93
N ASP A 204 30.92 -27.62 19.33
CA ASP A 204 32.34 -27.63 19.74
C ASP A 204 32.49 -27.13 21.19
N LEU A 205 31.84 -26.03 21.55
CA LEU A 205 31.81 -25.51 22.92
C LEU A 205 31.16 -26.49 23.91
N SER A 206 30.12 -27.23 23.50
CA SER A 206 29.53 -28.31 24.32
C SER A 206 30.55 -29.42 24.61
N THR A 207 31.40 -29.73 23.63
CA THR A 207 32.45 -30.76 23.75
C THR A 207 33.60 -30.29 24.64
N GLN A 208 34.04 -29.04 24.46
CA GLN A 208 35.06 -28.41 25.32
C GLN A 208 34.60 -28.28 26.77
N LEU A 209 33.32 -27.92 27.01
CA LEU A 209 32.76 -27.81 28.36
C LEU A 209 32.69 -29.17 29.07
N ASN A 210 32.37 -30.25 28.36
CA ASN A 210 32.44 -31.61 28.91
C ASN A 210 33.88 -32.03 29.23
N HIS A 211 34.85 -31.66 28.39
CA HIS A 211 36.27 -31.95 28.68
C HIS A 211 36.79 -31.18 29.89
N LEU A 212 36.37 -29.92 30.07
CA LEU A 212 36.65 -29.14 31.28
C LEU A 212 36.01 -29.77 32.52
N ALA A 213 34.77 -30.27 32.42
CA ALA A 213 34.10 -30.99 33.52
C ALA A 213 34.90 -32.23 33.95
N GLU A 214 35.37 -33.03 33.00
CA GLU A 214 36.20 -34.21 33.24
C GLU A 214 37.53 -33.86 33.94
N ILE A 215 38.24 -32.83 33.48
CA ILE A 215 39.49 -32.36 34.12
C ILE A 215 39.23 -31.90 35.56
N LEU A 216 38.13 -31.18 35.81
CA LEU A 216 37.74 -30.76 37.17
C LEU A 216 37.38 -31.95 38.07
N HIS A 217 36.73 -32.99 37.52
CA HIS A 217 36.41 -34.20 38.25
C HIS A 217 37.68 -34.95 38.69
N GLN A 218 38.62 -35.15 37.77
CA GLN A 218 39.89 -35.85 38.06
C GLN A 218 40.75 -35.06 39.07
N HIS A 219 40.74 -33.73 38.98
CA HIS A 219 41.44 -32.87 39.95
C HIS A 219 40.80 -32.92 41.34
N GLU A 220 39.46 -32.99 41.44
CA GLU A 220 38.75 -33.14 42.71
C GLU A 220 38.97 -34.52 43.36
N GLU A 221 39.00 -35.58 42.55
CA GLU A 221 39.34 -36.93 43.02
C GLU A 221 40.79 -37.00 43.51
N SER A 222 41.74 -36.49 42.72
CA SER A 222 43.16 -36.39 43.11
C SER A 222 43.35 -35.62 44.42
N ARG A 223 42.60 -34.51 44.60
CA ARG A 223 42.62 -33.71 45.85
C ARG A 223 42.12 -34.51 47.05
N ARG A 224 41.05 -35.30 46.89
CA ARG A 224 40.49 -36.14 47.97
C ARG A 224 41.44 -37.26 48.36
N GLN A 225 42.02 -37.94 47.36
CA GLN A 225 42.99 -39.00 47.58
C GLN A 225 44.22 -38.46 48.33
N TRP A 226 44.81 -37.35 47.87
CA TRP A 226 45.94 -36.71 48.54
C TRP A 226 45.66 -36.30 49.99
N VAL A 227 44.45 -35.78 50.30
CA VAL A 227 44.05 -35.47 51.68
C VAL A 227 43.90 -36.73 52.53
N ALA A 228 43.36 -37.82 51.98
CA ALA A 228 43.22 -39.10 52.69
C ALA A 228 44.60 -39.71 52.99
N ASP A 229 45.48 -39.78 51.99
CA ASP A 229 46.83 -40.32 52.11
C ASP A 229 47.66 -39.50 53.11
N THR A 230 47.65 -38.17 52.99
CA THR A 230 48.33 -37.28 53.95
C THR A 230 47.79 -37.45 55.38
N SER A 231 46.49 -37.67 55.55
CA SER A 231 45.89 -37.93 56.87
C SER A 231 46.32 -39.29 57.44
N HIS A 232 46.52 -40.30 56.59
CA HIS A 232 47.02 -41.62 56.98
C HIS A 232 48.49 -41.54 57.41
N GLU A 233 49.33 -40.93 56.59
CA GLU A 233 50.78 -40.81 56.83
C GLU A 233 51.13 -39.88 58.00
N LEU A 234 50.25 -38.94 58.37
CA LEU A 234 50.42 -38.14 59.60
C LEU A 234 49.92 -38.87 60.86
N LYS A 235 48.92 -39.75 60.75
CA LYS A 235 48.36 -40.47 61.90
C LYS A 235 49.37 -41.47 62.51
N THR A 236 50.11 -42.17 61.66
CA THR A 236 51.10 -43.18 62.06
C THR A 236 52.23 -42.63 62.95
N PRO A 237 53.01 -41.60 62.56
CA PRO A 237 54.06 -41.05 63.41
C PRO A 237 53.51 -40.34 64.65
N LEU A 238 52.32 -39.75 64.58
CA LEU A 238 51.69 -39.12 65.75
C LEU A 238 51.33 -40.15 66.83
N ALA A 239 50.85 -41.33 66.44
CA ALA A 239 50.63 -42.45 67.36
C ALA A 239 51.94 -42.98 67.99
N VAL A 240 53.05 -43.02 67.23
CA VAL A 240 54.37 -43.39 67.76
C VAL A 240 54.88 -42.37 68.79
N LEU A 241 54.76 -41.07 68.50
CA LEU A 241 55.11 -40.02 69.45
C LEU A 241 54.25 -40.06 70.71
N GLN A 242 52.95 -40.33 70.59
CA GLN A 242 52.06 -40.50 71.74
C GLN A 242 52.50 -41.68 72.62
N ALA A 243 52.76 -42.85 72.03
CA ALA A 243 53.22 -44.03 72.77
C ALA A 243 54.58 -43.81 73.47
N GLN A 244 55.49 -43.01 72.89
CA GLN A 244 56.75 -42.64 73.53
C GLN A 244 56.58 -41.67 74.70
N ILE A 245 55.64 -40.73 74.63
CA ILE A 245 55.28 -39.85 75.75
C ILE A 245 54.63 -40.66 76.88
N GLU A 246 53.76 -41.61 76.53
CA GLU A 246 53.05 -42.48 77.48
C GLU A 246 54.04 -43.40 78.23
N ALA A 247 55.01 -44.01 77.53
CA ALA A 247 56.10 -44.76 78.18
C ALA A 247 56.97 -43.89 79.11
N MET A 248 57.35 -42.67 78.68
CA MET A 248 58.07 -41.72 79.53
C MET A 248 57.25 -41.29 80.77
N GLN A 249 55.92 -41.33 80.70
CA GLN A 249 55.03 -40.97 81.80
C GLN A 249 54.82 -42.13 82.79
N ASP A 250 54.80 -43.37 82.31
CA ASP A 250 54.81 -44.59 83.13
C ASP A 250 56.18 -44.91 83.77
N GLY A 251 57.25 -44.25 83.31
CA GLY A 251 58.57 -44.28 83.94
C GLY A 251 59.49 -45.43 83.50
N ILE A 252 59.36 -45.88 82.25
CA ILE A 252 60.17 -46.94 81.60
C ILE A 252 61.16 -46.40 80.57
#